data_AF-A9PBT1-F1
#
_entry.id   AF-A9PBT1-F1
#
_cell.length_a   1.000
_cell.length_b   1.000
_cell.length_c   1.000
_cell.angle_alpha   90.00
_cell.angle_beta   90.00
_cell.angle_gamma   90.00
#
_symmetry.space_group_name_H-M   'P 1'
#
loop_
_entity.id
_entity.type
_entity.pdbx_description
1 polymer ?
#
loop_
_entity_poly.entity_id
_entity_poly.type
_entity_poly.pdbx_seq_one_letter_code
_entity_poly.pdbx_strand_id
1 'polypeptide(L)'
;MILCAAVKFFRGGKKDTTVGELNKSYMEICKSTIIPPVGILEFLSMCRVVADQGLLKLGQSRDDKLKRVTLKVDEADITFALQGVRVFRNCLQ
;
A
#
# COMPACT_ATOMS: atom_id res chain seq x y z
N MET A 1 -2.94 -6.80 -0.15
CA MET A 1 -3.52 -5.71 -0.98
C MET A 1 -2.83 -4.37 -0.79
N ILE A 2 -2.70 -3.84 0.44
CA ILE A 2 -2.00 -2.56 0.69
C ILE A 2 -0.55 -2.59 0.18
N LEU A 3 0.20 -3.65 0.50
CA LEU A 3 1.58 -3.79 0.02
C LEU A 3 1.65 -3.90 -1.51
N CYS A 4 0.67 -4.56 -2.15
CA CYS A 4 0.57 -4.58 -3.61
C CYS A 4 0.31 -3.19 -4.18
N ALA A 5 -0.57 -2.41 -3.55
CA ALA A 5 -0.85 -1.03 -3.92
C ALA A 5 0.37 -0.12 -3.74
N ALA A 6 1.12 -0.32 -2.66
CA ALA A 6 2.36 0.38 -2.36
C ALA A 6 3.41 0.07 -3.43
N VAL A 7 3.72 -1.20 -3.67
CA VAL A 7 4.68 -1.62 -4.72
C VAL A 7 4.27 -1.06 -6.08
N LYS A 8 3.01 -1.21 -6.47
CA LYS A 8 2.51 -0.69 -7.76
C LYS A 8 2.64 0.83 -7.86
N PHE A 9 2.44 1.56 -6.75
CA PHE A 9 2.55 3.02 -6.72
C PHE A 9 4.02 3.49 -6.73
N PHE A 10 4.91 2.76 -6.07
CA PHE A 10 6.33 3.11 -5.91
C PHE A 10 7.22 2.62 -7.07
N ARG A 11 6.66 1.76 -7.93
CA ARG A 11 7.28 1.31 -9.18
C ARG A 11 7.73 2.52 -10.00
N GLY A 12 9.03 2.63 -10.27
CA GLY A 12 9.62 3.79 -10.94
C GLY A 12 10.36 4.79 -10.02
N GLY A 13 10.69 4.39 -8.79
CA GLY A 13 11.69 5.06 -7.95
C GLY A 13 11.16 6.09 -6.96
N LYS A 14 9.84 6.36 -6.97
CA LYS A 14 9.21 7.10 -5.86
C LYS A 14 9.14 6.17 -4.66
N LYS A 15 9.59 6.61 -3.49
CA LYS A 15 9.47 5.84 -2.22
C LYS A 15 8.44 6.42 -1.26
N ASP A 16 7.80 7.53 -1.62
CA ASP A 16 6.84 8.22 -0.78
C ASP A 16 5.60 8.69 -1.54
N THR A 17 4.50 8.83 -0.82
CA THR A 17 3.24 9.39 -1.30
C THR A 17 2.38 9.88 -0.13
N THR A 18 1.10 10.18 -0.36
CA THR A 18 0.10 10.45 0.69
C THR A 18 -0.83 9.25 0.88
N VAL A 19 -1.45 9.15 2.06
CA VAL A 19 -2.48 8.12 2.34
C VAL A 19 -3.60 8.16 1.31
N GLY A 20 -4.03 9.36 0.89
CA GLY A 20 -5.07 9.54 -0.12
C GLY A 20 -4.70 8.94 -1.48
N GLU A 21 -3.49 9.19 -1.95
CA GLU A 21 -3.01 8.64 -3.23
C GLU A 21 -2.79 7.13 -3.16
N LEU A 22 -2.22 6.63 -2.06
CA LEU A 22 -2.07 5.20 -1.86
C LEU A 22 -3.44 4.49 -1.76
N ASN A 23 -4.43 5.11 -1.11
CA ASN A 23 -5.79 4.58 -1.04
C ASN A 23 -6.44 4.48 -2.43
N LYS A 24 -6.20 5.45 -3.33
CA LYS A 24 -6.66 5.36 -4.74
C LYS A 24 -6.07 4.13 -5.43
N SER A 25 -4.75 3.93 -5.34
CA SER A 25 -4.10 2.72 -5.87
C SER A 25 -4.68 1.43 -5.27
N TYR A 26 -4.90 1.41 -3.95
CA TYR A 26 -5.52 0.28 -3.26
C TYR A 26 -6.94 -0.02 -3.75
N MET A 27 -7.78 0.99 -3.95
CA MET A 27 -9.14 0.82 -4.47
C MET A 27 -9.13 0.22 -5.89
N GLU A 28 -8.24 0.68 -6.77
CA GLU A 28 -8.10 0.13 -8.13
C GLU A 28 -7.68 -1.34 -8.11
N ILE A 29 -6.75 -1.75 -7.24
CA ILE A 29 -6.36 -3.15 -7.12
C ILE A 29 -7.51 -3.99 -6.51
N CYS A 30 -8.22 -3.48 -5.51
CA CYS A 30 -9.38 -4.17 -4.94
C CYS A 30 -10.44 -4.42 -6.01
N LYS A 31 -10.74 -3.41 -6.84
CA LYS A 31 -11.63 -3.53 -7.99
C LYS A 31 -11.15 -4.58 -9.00
N SER A 32 -9.87 -4.57 -9.38
CA SER A 32 -9.33 -5.54 -10.35
C SER A 32 -9.29 -6.98 -9.81
N THR A 33 -9.29 -7.15 -8.49
CA THR A 33 -9.27 -8.46 -7.82
C THR A 33 -10.64 -8.90 -7.31
N ILE A 34 -11.70 -8.10 -7.55
CA ILE A 34 -13.06 -8.36 -7.07
C ILE A 34 -13.10 -8.52 -5.53
N ILE A 35 -12.20 -7.81 -4.84
CA ILE A 35 -12.17 -7.73 -3.38
C ILE A 35 -12.86 -6.42 -2.99
N PRO A 36 -13.83 -6.43 -2.06
CA PRO A 36 -14.44 -5.19 -1.59
C PRO A 36 -13.42 -4.35 -0.82
N PRO A 37 -13.19 -3.08 -1.20
CA PRO A 37 -12.30 -2.20 -0.47
C PRO A 37 -12.94 -1.77 0.85
N VAL A 38 -12.11 -1.47 1.85
CA VAL A 38 -12.57 -0.85 3.09
C VAL A 38 -12.71 0.67 2.95
N GLY A 39 -13.34 1.30 3.95
CA GLY A 39 -13.36 2.76 4.08
C GLY A 39 -11.98 3.37 4.35
N ILE A 40 -11.86 4.69 4.15
CA ILE A 40 -10.58 5.41 4.29
C ILE A 40 -10.01 5.35 5.72
N LEU A 41 -10.85 5.29 6.74
CA LEU A 41 -10.42 5.24 8.14
C LEU A 41 -9.87 3.85 8.50
N GLU A 42 -10.53 2.79 8.05
CA GLU A 42 -10.05 1.42 8.17
C GLU A 42 -8.77 1.22 7.35
N PHE A 43 -8.70 1.82 6.16
CA PHE A 43 -7.49 1.82 5.33
C PHE A 43 -6.31 2.46 6.05
N LEU A 44 -6.51 3.64 6.67
CA LEU A 44 -5.49 4.29 7.48
C LEU A 44 -5.07 3.41 8.67
N SER A 45 -6.03 2.75 9.32
CA SER A 45 -5.75 1.84 10.44
C SER A 45 -4.91 0.64 10.00
N MET A 46 -5.21 0.04 8.85
CA MET A 46 -4.36 -1.01 8.28
C MET A 46 -2.97 -0.48 7.89
N CYS A 47 -2.86 0.74 7.34
CA CYS A 47 -1.56 1.36 7.08
C CYS A 47 -0.73 1.52 8.38
N ARG A 48 -1.37 1.82 9.51
CA ARG A 48 -0.70 1.90 10.83
C ARG A 48 -0.18 0.53 11.24
N VAL A 49 -0.99 -0.53 11.16
CA VAL A 49 -0.55 -1.90 11.48
C VAL A 49 0.65 -2.31 10.63
N VAL A 50 0.64 -2.00 9.34
CA VAL A 50 1.78 -2.29 8.44
C VAL A 50 3.00 -1.42 8.77
N ALA A 51 2.80 -0.19 9.26
CA ALA A 51 3.87 0.67 9.73
C ALA A 51 4.49 0.17 11.04
N ASP A 52 3.68 -0.35 11.96
CA ASP A 52 4.16 -0.97 13.22
C ASP A 52 5.00 -2.23 12.95
N GLN A 53 4.74 -2.90 11.83
CA GLN A 53 5.56 -4.01 11.31
C GLN A 53 6.84 -3.55 10.60
N GLY A 54 7.08 -2.25 10.48
CA GLY A 54 8.29 -1.68 9.89
C GLY A 54 8.33 -1.66 8.35
N LEU A 55 7.25 -2.06 7.67
CA LEU A 55 7.18 -2.09 6.20
C LEU A 55 6.83 -0.73 5.61
N LEU A 56 6.07 0.08 6.34
CA LEU A 56 5.71 1.45 6.00
C LEU A 56 6.19 2.42 7.09
N LYS A 57 6.30 3.70 6.72
CA LYS A 57 6.36 4.81 7.67
C LYS A 57 5.20 5.74 7.40
N LEU A 58 4.50 6.13 8.46
CA LEU A 58 3.45 7.14 8.41
C LEU A 58 3.94 8.47 9.00
N GLY A 59 3.75 9.54 8.24
CA GLY A 59 3.98 10.91 8.70
C GLY A 59 2.80 11.46 9.50
N GLN A 60 3.02 12.63 10.09
CA GLN A 60 1.98 13.38 10.78
C GLN A 60 1.33 14.40 9.84
N SER A 61 0.02 14.60 10.00
CA SER A 61 -0.77 15.63 9.34
C SER A 61 -2.09 15.76 10.09
N ARG A 62 -2.69 16.97 10.05
CA ARG A 62 -4.04 17.22 10.58
C ARG A 62 -5.11 16.52 9.74
N ASP A 63 -4.93 16.52 8.42
CA ASP A 63 -5.76 15.73 7.50
C ASP A 63 -5.11 14.35 7.32
N ASP A 64 -5.87 13.32 7.65
CA ASP A 64 -5.48 11.92 7.52
C ASP A 64 -5.11 11.53 6.08
N LYS A 65 -5.77 12.09 5.06
CA LYS A 65 -5.49 11.79 3.65
C LYS A 65 -4.15 12.37 3.20
N LEU A 66 -3.70 13.46 3.84
CA LEU A 66 -2.44 14.13 3.53
C LEU A 66 -1.25 13.54 4.31
N LYS A 67 -1.48 12.62 5.25
CA LYS A 67 -0.39 11.92 5.93
C LYS A 67 0.52 11.25 4.92
N ARG A 68 1.82 11.48 5.07
CA ARG A 68 2.86 10.91 4.21
C ARG A 68 2.96 9.41 4.48
N VAL A 69 3.06 8.61 3.43
CA VAL A 69 3.35 7.17 3.49
C VAL A 69 4.66 6.93 2.76
N THR A 70 5.60 6.23 3.40
CA THR A 70 6.88 5.88 2.79
C THR A 70 7.10 4.37 2.89
N LEU A 71 7.51 3.75 1.79
CA LEU A 71 7.91 2.33 1.80
C LEU A 71 9.30 2.20 2.44
N LYS A 72 9.41 1.31 3.43
CA LYS A 72 10.65 1.13 4.21
C LYS A 72 11.49 -0.07 3.78
N VAL A 73 10.92 -0.91 2.93
CA VAL A 73 11.55 -2.09 2.33
C VAL A 73 11.65 -1.93 0.82
N ASP A 74 12.48 -2.73 0.17
CA ASP A 74 12.58 -2.71 -1.29
C ASP A 74 11.31 -3.31 -1.92
N GLU A 75 10.94 -2.80 -3.09
CA GLU A 75 9.79 -3.34 -3.85
C GLU A 75 10.05 -4.77 -4.34
N ALA A 76 11.31 -5.09 -4.64
CA ALA A 76 11.73 -6.43 -5.04
C ALA A 76 11.54 -7.44 -3.90
N ASP A 77 11.83 -7.05 -2.65
CA ASP A 77 11.66 -7.91 -1.48
C ASP A 77 10.19 -8.23 -1.22
N ILE A 78 9.31 -7.23 -1.32
CA ILE A 78 7.86 -7.44 -1.20
C ILE A 78 7.37 -8.35 -2.33
N THR A 79 7.83 -8.09 -3.56
CA THR A 79 7.42 -8.89 -4.72
C THR A 79 7.83 -10.34 -4.56
N PHE A 80 9.09 -10.56 -4.15
CA PHE A 80 9.62 -11.89 -3.88
C PHE A 80 8.87 -12.61 -2.76
N ALA A 81 8.54 -11.92 -1.65
CA ALA A 81 7.83 -12.52 -0.53
C ALA A 81 6.38 -12.89 -0.88
N LEU A 82 5.71 -12.10 -1.73
CA LEU A 82 4.29 -12.28 -2.04
C LEU A 82 4.02 -13.10 -3.30
N GLN A 83 5.02 -13.34 -4.16
CA GLN A 83 4.83 -14.05 -5.44
C GLN A 83 4.32 -15.48 -5.29
N GLY A 84 4.48 -16.12 -4.12
CA GLY A 84 4.00 -17.48 -3.87
C GLY A 84 2.46 -17.58 -3.83
N VAL A 85 1.77 -16.47 -3.58
CA VAL A 85 0.31 -16.45 -3.50
C VAL A 85 -0.26 -15.84 -4.78
N ARG A 86 -1.07 -16.62 -5.51
CA ARG A 86 -1.58 -16.25 -6.85
C ARG A 86 -2.24 -14.86 -6.89
N VAL A 87 -3.07 -14.53 -5.92
CA VAL A 87 -3.76 -13.23 -5.90
C VAL A 87 -2.78 -12.07 -5.81
N PHE A 88 -1.73 -12.16 -4.99
CA PHE A 88 -0.74 -11.09 -4.85
C PHE A 88 0.19 -11.02 -6.06
N ARG A 89 0.61 -12.16 -6.61
CA ARG A 89 1.39 -12.22 -7.85
C ARG A 89 0.70 -11.43 -8.97
N ASN A 90 -0.58 -11.69 -9.19
CA ASN A 90 -1.36 -11.00 -10.24
C ASN A 90 -1.48 -9.49 -10.02
N CYS A 91 -1.36 -9.00 -8.78
CA CYS A 91 -1.40 -7.57 -8.48
C CYS A 91 -0.04 -6.87 -8.71
N LEU A 92 1.05 -7.63 -8.69
CA LEU A 92 2.43 -7.13 -8.67
C LEU A 92 3.12 -7.21 -10.04
N GLN A 93 2.62 -8.07 -10.94
CA GLN A 93 3.04 -8.13 -12.35
C GLN A 93 2.60 -6.85 -13.08
#